data_AF-A0A2M8UZ74-F1
#
_entry.id   AF-A0A2M8UZ74-F1
#
_cell.length_a   1.000
_cell.length_b   1.000
_cell.length_c   1.000
_cell.angle_alpha   90.00
_cell.angle_beta   90.00
_cell.angle_gamma   90.00
#
_symmetry.space_group_name_H-M   'P 1'
#
loop_
_entity.id
_entity.type
_entity.pdbx_description
1 polymer ?
#
loop_
_entity_poly.entity_id
_entity_poly.type
_entity_poly.pdbx_seq_one_letter_code
_entity_poly.pdbx_strand_id
1 'polypeptide(L)' 'MGQAPLLDDMNPDKSIRDIIQDAELLDVDCFDVMHLQLDNDKELVMVAITGEYLDPVAKVLEALREMREAKA' A
#
# COMPACT_ATOMS: atom_id res chain seq x y z
N MET A 1 9.88 -19.27 -10.31
CA MET A 1 9.79 -18.03 -9.52
C MET A 1 8.52 -17.34 -10.00
N GLY A 2 7.41 -17.55 -9.30
CA GLY A 2 6.13 -16.94 -9.65
C GLY A 2 6.19 -15.47 -9.29
N GLN A 3 6.03 -14.60 -10.27
CA GLN A 3 5.87 -13.17 -10.04
C GLN A 3 4.56 -13.00 -9.25
N ALA A 4 4.64 -12.43 -8.04
CA ALA A 4 3.44 -12.09 -7.29
C ALA A 4 2.55 -11.22 -8.20
N PRO A 5 1.23 -11.50 -8.29
CA PRO A 5 0.34 -10.69 -9.09
C PRO A 5 0.41 -9.28 -8.52
N LEU A 6 0.99 -8.36 -9.29
CA LEU A 6 0.90 -6.95 -8.98
C LEU A 6 -0.56 -6.57 -9.18
N LEU A 7 -1.15 -5.87 -8.23
CA LEU A 7 -2.46 -5.23 -8.34
C LEU A 7 -2.41 -4.04 -9.34
N ASP A 8 -1.40 -3.98 -10.22
CA ASP A 8 -0.96 -2.82 -11.01
C ASP A 8 -1.92 -2.39 -12.12
N ASP A 9 -2.97 -3.17 -12.41
CA ASP A 9 -3.94 -2.84 -13.47
C ASP A 9 -5.22 -2.17 -12.92
N MET A 10 -5.09 -1.41 -11.82
CA MET A 10 -6.26 -0.95 -11.09
C MET A 10 -6.79 0.43 -11.53
N ASN A 11 -7.86 0.31 -12.31
CA ASN A 11 -9.00 1.20 -12.42
C ASN A 11 -9.10 2.21 -11.24
N PRO A 12 -9.02 3.53 -11.50
CA PRO A 12 -9.08 4.57 -10.46
C PRO A 12 -10.38 4.59 -9.64
N ASP A 13 -11.39 3.82 -10.06
CA ASP A 13 -12.66 3.62 -9.35
C ASP A 13 -12.63 2.53 -8.27
N LYS A 14 -11.52 1.78 -8.11
CA LYS A 14 -11.45 0.75 -7.06
C LYS A 14 -11.41 1.37 -5.68
N SER A 15 -12.38 1.00 -4.85
CA SER A 15 -12.43 1.41 -3.46
C SER A 15 -11.39 0.64 -2.62
N ILE A 16 -11.04 1.18 -1.46
CA ILE A 16 -10.21 0.49 -0.44
C ILE A 16 -10.79 -0.90 -0.12
N ARG A 17 -12.12 -1.04 -0.16
CA ARG A 17 -12.78 -2.31 0.10
C ARG A 17 -12.48 -3.34 -0.99
N ASP A 18 -12.41 -2.92 -2.25
CA ASP A 18 -12.10 -3.82 -3.37
C ASP A 18 -10.65 -4.30 -3.29
N ILE A 19 -9.72 -3.41 -2.89
CA ILE A 19 -8.31 -3.76 -2.62
C ILE A 19 -8.19 -4.82 -1.54
N ILE A 20 -8.94 -4.66 -0.44
CA ILE A 20 -8.93 -5.64 0.67
C ILE A 20 -9.49 -6.99 0.19
N GLN A 21 -10.60 -6.98 -0.56
CA GLN A 21 -11.19 -8.21 -1.09
C GLN A 21 -10.26 -8.93 -2.06
N ASP A 22 -9.60 -8.19 -2.95
CA ASP A 22 -8.62 -8.77 -3.87
C ASP A 22 -7.45 -9.38 -3.09
N ALA A 23 -6.94 -8.69 -2.07
CA ALA A 23 -5.85 -9.16 -1.24
C ALA A 23 -6.21 -10.42 -0.42
N GLU A 24 -7.46 -10.54 0.06
CA GLU A 24 -7.96 -11.75 0.75
C GLU A 24 -8.07 -12.97 -0.17
N LEU A 25 -8.21 -12.76 -1.48
CA LEU A 25 -8.32 -13.82 -2.49
C LEU A 25 -6.95 -14.31 -2.99
N LEU A 26 -5.86 -13.64 -2.62
CA LEU A 26 -4.51 -14.03 -3.02
C LEU A 26 -3.97 -15.13 -2.11
N ASP A 27 -3.52 -16.23 -2.72
CA ASP A 27 -2.78 -17.31 -2.04
C ASP A 27 -1.31 -16.95 -1.74
N VAL A 28 -0.90 -15.71 -2.04
CA VAL A 28 0.49 -15.24 -1.92
C VAL A 28 0.54 -13.86 -1.28
N ASP A 29 1.60 -13.63 -0.52
CA ASP A 29 1.95 -12.31 0.02
C ASP A 29 2.02 -11.27 -1.11
N CYS A 30 1.45 -10.09 -0.87
CA CYS A 30 1.44 -8.99 -1.80
C CYS A 30 2.10 -7.75 -1.21
N PHE A 31 2.71 -6.96 -2.09
CA PHE A 31 3.20 -5.63 -1.78
C PHE A 31 2.80 -4.73 -2.94
N ASP A 32 1.89 -3.80 -2.67
CA ASP A 32 1.33 -2.91 -3.67
C ASP A 32 1.39 -1.45 -3.20
N VAL A 33 1.63 -0.54 -4.15
CA VAL A 33 1.80 0.89 -3.90
C VAL A 33 0.99 1.67 -4.91
N MET A 34 0.03 2.45 -4.41
CA MET A 34 -0.74 3.36 -5.22
C MET A 34 -0.29 4.80 -4.95
N HIS A 35 0.00 5.53 -6.01
CA HIS A 35 0.28 6.96 -5.96
C HIS A 35 -0.85 7.74 -6.63
N LEU A 36 -1.46 8.65 -5.89
CA LEU A 36 -2.61 9.44 -6.29
C LEU A 36 -2.29 10.92 -6.13
N GLN A 37 -2.54 11.70 -7.17
CA GLN A 37 -2.58 13.15 -7.05
C GLN A 37 -4.00 13.56 -6.65
N LEU A 38 -4.12 14.29 -5.54
CA LEU A 38 -5.39 14.78 -5.01
C LEU A 38 -5.74 16.13 -5.64
N ASP A 39 -7.05 16.44 -5.68
CA ASP A 39 -7.59 17.70 -6.22
C ASP A 39 -7.10 18.98 -5.53
N ASN A 40 -6.44 18.84 -4.37
CA ASN A 40 -5.84 19.95 -3.63
C ASN A 40 -4.32 20.07 -3.85
N ASP A 41 -3.82 19.56 -4.98
CA ASP A 41 -2.41 19.52 -5.38
C ASP A 41 -1.49 18.75 -4.41
N LYS A 42 -2.06 17.98 -3.48
CA LYS A 42 -1.28 17.08 -2.61
C LYS A 42 -1.13 15.72 -3.24
N GLU A 43 -0.04 15.06 -2.92
CA GLU A 43 0.19 13.66 -3.27
C GLU A 43 -0.24 12.76 -2.12
N LEU A 44 -0.91 11.65 -2.45
CA LEU A 44 -1.27 10.58 -1.55
C LEU A 44 -0.58 9.30 -2.03
N VAL A 45 0.21 8.69 -1.15
CA VAL A 45 0.77 7.36 -1.36
C VAL A 45 0.05 6.40 -0.41
N MET A 46 -0.53 5.34 -0.97
CA MET A 46 -1.13 4.24 -0.23
C MET A 46 -0.30 2.97 -0.47
N VAL A 47 -0.07 2.20 0.59
CA VAL A 47 0.68 0.95 0.52
C VAL A 47 -0.17 -0.15 1.13
N ALA A 48 -0.39 -1.23 0.37
CA ALA A 48 -1.07 -2.43 0.82
C ALA A 48 -0.05 -3.58 0.88
N ILE A 49 0.08 -4.21 2.03
CA ILE A 49 1.03 -5.31 2.26
C ILE A 49 0.28 -6.45 2.94
N THR A 50 0.35 -7.65 2.38
CA THR A 50 -0.11 -8.88 3.03
C THR A 50 1.07 -9.80 3.28
N GLY A 51 1.00 -10.51 4.41
CA GLY A 51 1.99 -11.52 4.76
C GLY A 51 1.98 -11.82 6.25
N GLU A 52 2.69 -12.88 6.62
CA GLU A 52 2.91 -13.21 8.02
C GLU A 52 3.92 -12.25 8.65
N TYR A 53 3.70 -11.85 9.90
CA TYR A 53 4.66 -11.05 10.69
C TYR A 53 5.01 -9.66 10.10
N LEU A 54 4.00 -8.81 9.88
CA LEU A 54 4.20 -7.44 9.35
C LEU A 54 4.60 -6.37 10.39
N ASP A 55 4.71 -6.73 11.67
CA ASP A 55 5.11 -5.78 12.74
C ASP A 55 6.42 -5.01 12.45
N PRO A 56 7.49 -5.62 11.92
CA PRO A 56 8.71 -4.88 11.61
C PRO A 56 8.50 -3.87 10.48
N VAL A 57 7.69 -4.21 9.49
CA VAL A 57 7.38 -3.34 8.35
C VAL A 57 6.60 -2.12 8.83
N ALA A 58 5.59 -2.34 9.68
CA ALA A 58 4.84 -1.26 10.30
C ALA A 58 5.75 -0.29 11.09
N LYS A 59 6.71 -0.82 11.86
CA LYS A 59 7.69 0.03 12.60
C LYS A 59 8.55 0.89 11.69
N VAL A 60 8.97 0.37 10.53
CA VAL A 60 9.75 1.15 9.55
C VAL A 60 8.90 2.27 8.96
N LEU A 61 7.64 2.01 8.64
CA LEU A 61 6.72 3.03 8.11
C LEU A 61 6.44 4.13 9.14
N GLU A 62 6.24 3.77 10.41
CA GLU A 62 6.09 4.76 11.49
C GLU A 62 7.36 5.60 11.67
N ALA A 63 8.56 5.00 11.61
CA ALA A 63 9.81 5.75 11.68
C ALA A 63 9.94 6.76 10.52
N LEU A 64 9.53 6.39 9.31
CA LEU A 64 9.52 7.31 8.16
C LEU A 64 8.57 8.50 8.40
N ARG A 65 7.41 8.24 9.02
CA ARG A 65 6.46 9.29 9.41
C ARG A 65 7.08 10.25 10.43
N GLU A 66 7.69 9.74 11.50
CA GLU A 66 8.34 10.55 12.54
C GLU A 66 9.46 11.43 11.95
N MET A 67 10.26 10.88 11.03
CA MET A 67 11.33 11.63 10.36
C MET A 67 10.80 12.78 9.49
N ARG A 68 9.63 12.61 8.87
CA ARG A 68 8.96 13.67 8.11
C ARG A 68 8.43 14.76 9.05
N GLU A 69 7.78 14.36 10.13
CA GLU A 69 7.23 15.29 11.13
C GLU A 69 8.34 16.09 11.82
N ALA A 70 9.52 15.49 12.07
CA ALA A 70 10.68 16.18 12.64
C ALA A 70 11.35 17.21 11.69
N LYS A 71 11.03 17.17 10.39
CA LYS A 71 11.56 18.10 9.37
C LYS A 71 10.57 19.19 8.95
N ALA A 72 9.31 19.11 9.40
CA ALA A 72 8.24 20.08 9.12
C ALA A 72 8.20 21.15 10.22
#